data_AF-A0A139WUE3-F1
#
_entry.id   AF-A0A139WUE3-F1
#
_cell.length_a   1.000
_cell.length_b   1.000
_cell.length_c   1.000
_cell.angle_alpha   90.00
_cell.angle_beta   90.00
_cell.angle_gamma   90.00
#
_symmetry.space_group_name_H-M   'P 1'
#
loop_
_entity.id
_entity.type
_entity.pdbx_description
1 polymer ?
#
loop_
_entity_poly.entity_id
_entity_poly.type
_entity_poly.pdbx_seq_one_letter_code
_entity_poly.pdbx_strand_id
1 'polypeptide(L)' 'MTKPNFQAMTRKDLLAYMLEHRNDDEAFYALMDKVNAEPTGEFYPAPQSIDDLKHFPQLLEKFRQEREDEAHS' A
#
# COMPACT_ATOMS: atom_id res chain seq x y z
N MET A 1 -18.16 17.47 19.32
CA MET A 1 -17.50 17.56 18.00
C MET A 1 -18.09 16.47 17.12
N THR A 2 -18.48 16.79 15.90
CA THR A 2 -19.03 15.82 14.94
C THR A 2 -17.90 14.96 14.40
N LYS A 3 -18.05 13.64 14.48
CA LYS A 3 -17.09 12.69 13.94
C LYS A 3 -17.09 12.79 12.39
N PRO A 4 -15.93 12.83 11.72
CA PRO A 4 -15.87 12.86 10.25
C PRO A 4 -16.47 11.60 9.64
N ASN A 5 -16.97 11.69 8.40
CA ASN A 5 -17.40 10.51 7.65
C ASN A 5 -16.20 9.85 6.96
N PHE A 6 -15.59 8.88 7.64
CA PHE A 6 -14.40 8.17 7.17
C PHE A 6 -14.60 7.42 5.85
N GLN A 7 -15.82 6.96 5.55
CA GLN A 7 -16.10 6.23 4.30
C GLN A 7 -15.98 7.12 3.07
N ALA A 8 -16.33 8.41 3.22
CA ALA A 8 -16.28 9.41 2.16
C ALA A 8 -14.87 10.00 1.95
N MET A 9 -13.97 9.85 2.92
CA MET A 9 -12.60 10.36 2.86
C MET A 9 -11.74 9.55 1.88
N THR A 10 -10.73 10.16 1.27
CA THR A 10 -9.75 9.40 0.48
C THR A 10 -8.76 8.67 1.38
N ARG A 11 -7.99 7.70 0.84
CA ARG A 11 -6.92 7.03 1.61
C ARG A 11 -5.91 8.02 2.19
N LYS A 12 -5.55 9.08 1.45
CA LYS A 12 -4.64 10.13 1.91
C LYS A 12 -5.22 10.91 3.08
N ASP A 13 -6.50 11.26 2.99
CA ASP A 13 -7.18 12.02 4.06
C ASP A 13 -7.33 11.18 5.33
N LEU A 14 -7.66 9.89 5.20
CA LEU A 14 -7.71 8.95 6.33
C LEU A 14 -6.36 8.80 7.01
N LEU A 15 -5.28 8.74 6.22
CA LEU A 15 -3.93 8.60 6.73
C LEU A 15 -3.46 9.88 7.45
N ALA A 16 -3.79 11.07 6.92
CA ALA A 16 -3.55 12.34 7.60
C ALA A 16 -4.31 12.43 8.93
N TYR A 17 -5.61 12.08 8.91
CA TYR A 17 -6.44 12.08 10.11
C TYR A 17 -5.93 11.11 11.18
N MET A 18 -5.59 9.87 10.80
CA MET A 18 -5.05 8.86 11.72
C MET A 18 -3.72 9.31 12.37
N LEU A 19 -2.88 10.06 11.65
CA LEU A 19 -1.62 10.60 12.19
C LEU A 19 -1.85 11.66 13.27
N GLU A 20 -2.89 12.48 13.12
CA GLU A 20 -3.32 13.48 14.10
C GLU A 20 -4.13 12.85 15.25
N HIS A 21 -4.85 11.76 14.98
CA HIS A 21 -5.76 11.06 15.90
C HIS A 21 -5.37 9.59 16.08
N ARG A 22 -4.16 9.34 16.57
CA ARG A 22 -3.55 8.00 16.67
C ARG A 22 -4.31 6.97 17.51
N ASN A 23 -5.23 7.42 18.36
CA ASN A 23 -6.04 6.56 19.24
C ASN A 23 -7.49 6.39 18.73
N ASP A 24 -7.82 6.86 17.52
CA ASP A 24 -9.14 6.65 16.93
C ASP A 24 -9.13 5.35 16.10
N ASP A 25 -9.52 4.26 16.73
CA ASP A 25 -9.58 2.93 16.11
C ASP A 25 -10.49 2.93 14.87
N GLU A 26 -11.54 3.76 14.85
CA GLU A 26 -12.48 3.83 13.73
C GLU A 26 -11.81 4.40 12.46
N ALA A 27 -10.90 5.37 12.61
CA ALA A 27 -10.10 5.88 11.51
C ALA A 27 -9.10 4.84 10.99
N PHE A 28 -8.52 4.03 11.89
CA PHE A 28 -7.64 2.93 11.51
C PHE A 28 -8.39 1.86 10.69
N TYR A 29 -9.56 1.42 11.15
CA TYR A 29 -10.38 0.44 10.42
C TYR A 29 -10.80 0.96 9.05
N ALA A 30 -11.25 2.22 8.95
CA ALA A 30 -11.62 2.81 7.66
C ALA A 30 -10.43 2.90 6.69
N LEU A 31 -9.22 3.19 7.19
CA LEU A 31 -8.01 3.17 6.38
C LEU A 31 -7.69 1.76 5.87
N MET A 32 -7.77 0.75 6.74
CA MET A 32 -7.50 -0.65 6.35
C MET A 32 -8.53 -1.20 5.36
N ASP A 33 -9.81 -0.88 5.53
CA ASP A 33 -10.86 -1.23 4.58
C ASP A 33 -10.59 -0.64 3.19
N LYS A 34 -10.15 0.63 3.13
CA LYS A 34 -9.72 1.23 1.86
C LYS A 34 -8.50 0.55 1.25
N VAL A 35 -7.49 0.22 2.07
CA VAL A 35 -6.28 -0.48 1.59
C VAL A 35 -6.63 -1.85 1.01
N ASN A 36 -7.57 -2.58 1.62
CA ASN A 36 -8.01 -3.89 1.16
C ASN A 36 -8.95 -3.80 -0.06
N ALA A 37 -9.76 -2.74 -0.16
CA ALA A 37 -10.68 -2.52 -1.28
C ALA A 37 -9.97 -1.99 -2.53
N GLU A 38 -8.88 -1.25 -2.38
CA GLU A 38 -8.00 -0.90 -3.48
C GLU A 38 -7.23 -2.17 -3.90
N PRO A 39 -7.32 -2.61 -5.18
CA PRO A 39 -6.42 -3.63 -5.68
C PRO A 39 -5.01 -3.05 -5.65
N THR A 40 -4.29 -3.30 -4.55
CA THR A 40 -2.88 -2.97 -4.43
C THR A 40 -2.16 -3.68 -5.56
N GLY A 41 -1.47 -2.90 -6.39
CA GLY A 41 -0.62 -3.41 -7.46
C GLY A 41 0.23 -4.57 -6.98
N GLU A 42 0.50 -5.48 -7.92
CA GLU A 42 1.33 -6.68 -7.85
C GLU A 42 1.93 -6.93 -6.45
N PHE A 43 1.27 -7.81 -5.69
CA PHE A 43 1.69 -8.15 -4.33
C PHE A 43 2.96 -9.01 -4.41
N TYR A 44 4.10 -8.48 -3.98
CA TYR A 44 5.35 -9.22 -3.92
C TYR A 44 5.52 -9.82 -2.53
N PRO A 45 5.34 -11.14 -2.36
CA PRO A 45 5.50 -11.76 -1.05
C PRO A 45 6.95 -11.62 -0.57
N ALA A 46 7.11 -11.45 0.74
CA ALA A 46 8.43 -11.53 1.34
C ALA A 46 9.04 -12.92 1.10
N PRO A 47 10.35 -13.01 0.81
CA PRO A 47 11.08 -14.28 0.74
C PRO A 47 10.75 -15.17 1.94
N GLN A 48 10.30 -16.39 1.68
CA GLN A 48 10.03 -17.38 2.72
C GLN A 48 11.29 -18.18 3.09
N SER A 49 12.35 -18.07 2.28
CA SER A 49 13.61 -18.77 2.47
C SER A 49 14.85 -17.97 2.05
N ILE A 50 16.03 -18.43 2.46
CA ILE A 50 17.31 -17.90 1.98
C ILE A 50 17.53 -18.24 0.49
N ASP A 51 16.97 -19.34 0.00
CA ASP A 51 17.03 -19.70 -1.41
C ASP A 51 16.21 -18.73 -2.27
N ASP A 52 15.10 -18.20 -1.76
CA ASP A 52 14.29 -17.18 -2.45
C ASP A 52 15.09 -15.88 -2.67
N LEU A 53 16.05 -15.56 -1.78
CA LEU A 53 16.94 -14.41 -1.92
C LEU A 53 17.91 -14.56 -3.11
N LYS A 54 18.13 -15.77 -3.64
CA LYS A 54 18.96 -15.97 -4.84
C LYS A 54 18.26 -15.49 -6.11
N HIS A 55 16.94 -15.40 -6.08
CA HIS A 55 16.12 -14.89 -7.18
C HIS A 55 15.84 -13.39 -7.08
N PHE A 56 16.17 -12.76 -5.95
CA PHE A 56 16.00 -11.32 -5.71
C PHE A 56 16.67 -10.41 -6.77
N PRO A 57 17.88 -10.72 -7.27
CA PRO A 57 18.50 -9.92 -8.34
C PRO A 57 17.67 -9.92 -9.63
N GLN A 58 17.06 -11.05 -9.99
CA GLN A 58 16.24 -11.19 -11.20
C GLN A 58 14.92 -10.42 -11.07
N LEU A 59 14.35 -10.41 -9.86
CA LEU A 59 13.18 -9.61 -9.54
C LEU A 59 13.48 -8.11 -9.71
N LEU A 60 14.62 -7.63 -9.20
CA LEU A 60 15.06 -6.24 -9.36
C LEU A 60 15.30 -5.84 -10.83
N GLU A 61 15.83 -6.75 -11.65
CA GLU A 61 16.02 -6.50 -13.08
C GLU A 61 14.69 -6.42 -13.84
N LYS A 62 13.74 -7.32 -13.55
CA LYS A 62 12.37 -7.26 -14.12
C LYS A 62 11.71 -5.91 -13.82
N PHE A 63 11.80 -5.44 -12.57
CA PHE A 63 11.28 -4.13 -12.18
C PHE A 63 11.95 -2.97 -12.90
N ARG A 64 13.26 -3.05 -13.14
CA ARG A 64 13.97 -2.01 -13.87
C ARG A 64 13.45 -1.94 -15.31
N GLN A 65 13.29 -3.08 -15.97
CA GLN A 65 12.76 -3.15 -17.32
C GLN A 65 11.31 -2.67 -17.41
N GLU A 66 10.42 -3.11 -16.52
CA GLU A 66 9.01 -2.67 -16.50
C GLU A 66 8.89 -1.15 -16.34
N ARG A 67 9.74 -0.55 -15.50
CA ARG A 67 9.82 0.91 -15.32
C ARG A 67 10.38 1.64 -16.54
N GLU A 68 11.27 1.01 -17.29
CA GLU A 68 11.86 1.56 -18.52
C GLU A 68 10.87 1.48 -19.69
N ASP A 69 10.12 0.38 -19.81
CA ASP A 69 9.08 0.17 -20.81
C ASP A 69 7.86 1.09 -20.58
N GLU A 70 7.44 1.26 -19.32
CA GLU A 70 6.34 2.17 -18.94
C GLU A 70 6.72 3.66 -19.16
N ALA A 71 8.01 3.99 -19.19
CA ALA A 71 8.51 5.33 -19.50
C ALA A 71 8.70 5.61 -21.00
N HIS A 72 8.69 4.58 -21.84
CA HIS A 72 8.86 4.68 -23.30
C HIS A 72 7.56 4.44 -24.10
N SER A 73 6.43 4.20 -23.43
CA SER A 73 5.09 4.11 -24.03
C SER A 73 4.25 5.36 -23.82
#